data_AF-A0A645ICL1-F1
#
_entry.id   AF-A0A645ICL1-F1
#
_cell.length_a   1.000
_cell.length_b   1.000
_cell.length_c   1.000
_cell.angle_alpha   90.00
_cell.angle_beta   90.00
_cell.angle_gamma   90.00
#
_symmetry.space_group_name_H-M   'P 1'
#
loop_
_entity.id
_entity.type
_entity.pdbx_description
1 polymer ?
#
loop_
_entity_poly.entity_id
_entity_poly.type
_entity_poly.pdbx_seq_one_letter_code
_entity_poly.pdbx_strand_id
1 'polypeptide(L)'
;MRGFAVLPDSVQSLLRDMAAGYCQQTELAVSRLAQDAEARCAQWLLRHAQHDGNGSLRVTLHQRKRLIAAQLGIAPETFSRVLRHLREHGLIAGTGNVLALPQPRALQMVAGV
;
A
#
# COMPACT_ATOMS: atom_id res chain seq x y z
N MET A 1 -28.38 -19.75 27.73
CA MET A 1 -27.01 -19.61 27.20
C MET A 1 -26.02 -20.28 28.17
N ARG A 2 -25.84 -21.61 28.09
CA ARG A 2 -24.84 -22.35 28.88
C ARG A 2 -24.29 -23.47 27.99
N GLY A 3 -23.03 -23.38 27.59
CA GLY A 3 -22.43 -24.37 26.70
C GLY A 3 -20.92 -24.27 26.48
N PHE A 4 -20.17 -23.56 27.34
CA PHE A 4 -18.72 -23.39 27.20
C PHE A 4 -17.90 -23.86 28.41
N ALA A 5 -18.49 -24.60 29.34
CA ALA A 5 -17.86 -24.88 30.64
C ALA A 5 -17.04 -26.18 30.73
N VAL A 6 -16.87 -26.96 29.66
CA VAL A 6 -16.01 -28.17 29.66
C VAL A 6 -15.20 -28.23 28.37
N LEU A 7 -14.18 -27.38 28.26
CA LEU A 7 -13.10 -27.59 27.31
C LEU A 7 -11.79 -27.63 28.12
N PRO A 8 -10.95 -28.67 27.96
CA PRO A 8 -9.65 -28.75 28.63
C PRO A 8 -8.81 -27.50 28.34
N ASP A 9 -8.04 -27.03 29.31
CA ASP A 9 -7.20 -25.82 29.20
C ASP A 9 -6.31 -25.85 27.94
N SER A 10 -5.81 -27.04 27.58
CA SER A 10 -5.03 -27.28 26.36
C SER A 10 -5.79 -26.96 25.07
N VAL A 11 -7.11 -27.20 25.00
CA VAL A 11 -7.93 -26.87 23.81
C VAL A 11 -8.18 -25.36 23.73
N GLN A 12 -8.29 -24.69 24.88
CA GLN A 12 -8.46 -23.24 24.95
C GLN A 12 -7.16 -22.49 24.61
N SER A 13 -6.02 -23.04 24.99
CA SER A 13 -4.69 -22.58 24.56
C SER A 13 -4.50 -22.80 23.05
N LEU A 14 -4.80 -24.00 22.54
CA LEU A 14 -4.71 -24.31 21.11
C LEU A 14 -5.59 -23.39 20.25
N LEU A 15 -6.84 -23.12 20.65
CA LEU A 15 -7.73 -22.20 19.93
C LEU A 15 -7.19 -20.77 19.91
N ARG A 16 -6.58 -20.30 21.01
CA ARG A 16 -5.92 -18.98 21.06
C ARG A 16 -4.68 -18.93 20.17
N ASP A 17 -3.87 -19.98 20.17
CA ASP A 17 -2.68 -20.10 19.34
C ASP A 17 -3.04 -20.16 17.85
N MET A 18 -4.07 -20.94 17.50
CA MET A 18 -4.63 -20.97 16.14
C MET A 18 -5.22 -19.63 15.71
N ALA A 19 -5.93 -18.93 16.60
CA ALA A 19 -6.47 -17.60 16.31
C ALA A 19 -5.34 -16.55 16.11
N ALA A 20 -4.29 -16.59 16.95
CA ALA A 20 -3.12 -15.75 16.80
C ALA A 20 -2.34 -16.07 15.50
N GLY A 21 -2.17 -17.36 15.18
CA GLY A 21 -1.57 -17.82 13.94
C GLY A 21 -2.35 -17.37 12.70
N TYR A 22 -3.69 -17.37 12.75
CA TYR A 22 -4.53 -16.86 11.68
C TYR A 22 -4.35 -15.35 11.45
N CYS A 23 -4.34 -14.54 12.51
CA CYS A 23 -4.05 -13.11 12.39
C CYS A 23 -2.67 -12.89 11.76
N GLN A 24 -1.64 -13.58 12.24
CA GLN A 24 -0.28 -13.41 11.73
C GLN A 24 -0.14 -13.84 10.25
N GLN A 25 -0.85 -14.88 9.83
CA GLN A 25 -0.88 -15.27 8.41
C GLN A 25 -1.60 -14.24 7.53
N THR A 26 -2.69 -13.63 8.02
CA THR A 26 -3.37 -12.57 7.28
C THR A 26 -2.50 -11.32 7.17
N GLU A 27 -1.75 -10.97 8.22
CA GLU A 27 -0.83 -9.83 8.22
C GLU A 27 0.27 -10.00 7.17
N LEU A 28 0.90 -11.17 7.09
CA LEU A 28 1.94 -11.44 6.09
C LEU A 28 1.41 -11.37 4.65
N ALA A 29 0.20 -11.87 4.40
CA ALA A 29 -0.44 -11.79 3.10
C ALA A 29 -0.78 -10.33 2.73
N VAL A 30 -1.30 -9.55 3.68
CA VAL A 30 -1.61 -8.13 3.49
C VAL A 30 -0.35 -7.31 3.26
N SER A 31 0.74 -7.55 3.99
CA SER A 31 2.02 -6.86 3.80
C SER A 31 2.58 -7.10 2.40
N ARG A 32 2.52 -8.34 1.89
CA ARG A 32 2.97 -8.64 0.53
C ARG A 32 2.11 -7.98 -0.53
N LEU A 33 0.79 -8.01 -0.37
CA LEU A 33 -0.14 -7.33 -1.27
C LEU A 33 0.03 -5.81 -1.22
N ALA A 34 0.35 -5.25 -0.05
CA ALA A 34 0.66 -3.83 0.11
C ALA A 34 1.97 -3.46 -0.58
N GLN A 35 3.03 -4.25 -0.42
CA GLN A 35 4.32 -4.04 -1.10
C GLN A 35 4.16 -4.11 -2.63
N ASP A 36 3.42 -5.09 -3.13
CA ASP A 36 3.11 -5.22 -4.56
C ASP A 36 2.25 -4.03 -5.06
N ALA A 37 1.29 -3.57 -4.26
CA ALA A 37 0.51 -2.36 -4.56
C ALA A 37 1.37 -1.08 -4.56
N GLU A 38 2.32 -0.95 -3.64
CA GLU A 38 3.28 0.14 -3.58
C GLU A 38 4.16 0.17 -4.82
N ALA A 39 4.75 -0.96 -5.19
CA ALA A 39 5.60 -1.08 -6.36
C ALA A 39 4.84 -0.72 -7.65
N ARG A 40 3.64 -1.28 -7.85
CA ARG A 40 2.80 -0.96 -9.02
C ARG A 40 2.41 0.51 -9.07
N CYS A 41 2.09 1.10 -7.91
CA CYS A 41 1.74 2.51 -7.80
C CYS A 41 2.93 3.42 -8.12
N ALA A 42 4.11 3.14 -7.55
CA ALA A 42 5.34 3.86 -7.82
C ALA A 42 5.72 3.78 -9.31
N GLN A 43 5.60 2.61 -9.93
CA GLN A 43 5.84 2.41 -11.35
C GLN A 43 4.84 3.20 -12.22
N TRP A 44 3.56 3.22 -11.85
CA TRP A 44 2.55 4.02 -12.54
C TRP A 44 2.82 5.52 -12.42
N LEU A 45 3.23 5.98 -11.24
CA LEU A 45 3.66 7.37 -11.01
C LEU A 45 4.85 7.73 -11.89
N LEU A 46 5.89 6.90 -11.93
CA LEU A 46 7.06 7.11 -12.79
C LEU A 46 6.69 7.15 -14.28
N ARG A 47 5.79 6.28 -14.75
CA ARG A 47 5.29 6.29 -16.13
C ARG A 47 4.49 7.54 -16.50
N HIS A 48 3.76 8.12 -15.55
CA HIS A 48 2.95 9.32 -15.75
C HIS A 48 3.65 10.61 -15.28
N ALA A 49 4.89 10.51 -14.80
CA ALA A 49 5.66 11.63 -14.35
C ALA A 49 6.25 12.37 -15.56
N GLN A 50 6.04 13.68 -15.58
CA GLN A 50 6.63 14.57 -16.56
C GLN A 50 7.80 15.30 -15.90
N HIS A 51 8.85 15.54 -16.69
CA HIS A 51 9.97 16.35 -16.22
C HIS A 51 9.50 17.81 -16.14
N ASP A 52 9.47 18.34 -14.93
CA ASP A 52 9.42 19.78 -14.71
C ASP A 52 10.81 20.32 -15.07
N GLY A 53 10.89 21.43 -15.82
CA GLY A 53 12.13 21.97 -16.40
C GLY A 53 13.29 22.22 -15.40
N ASN A 54 13.02 22.11 -14.09
CA ASN A 54 13.99 22.18 -13.00
C ASN A 54 14.56 20.81 -12.57
N GLY A 55 14.38 19.74 -13.33
CA GLY A 55 14.90 18.40 -13.00
C GLY A 55 14.13 17.67 -11.89
N SER A 56 12.99 18.23 -11.45
CA SER A 56 12.03 17.56 -10.60
C SER A 56 10.99 16.83 -11.46
N LEU A 57 10.56 15.65 -11.05
CA LEU A 57 9.48 14.95 -11.73
C LEU A 57 8.15 15.34 -11.11
N ARG A 58 7.11 15.53 -11.92
CA ARG A 58 5.76 15.88 -11.44
C ARG A 58 4.74 15.02 -12.16
N VAL A 59 3.85 14.42 -11.40
CA VAL A 59 2.71 13.63 -11.90
C VAL A 59 1.45 14.46 -11.72
N THR A 60 0.77 14.74 -12.82
CA THR A 60 -0.57 15.33 -12.81
C THR A 60 -1.60 14.22 -12.98
N LEU A 61 -2.29 13.89 -11.89
CA LEU A 61 -3.42 12.97 -11.86
C LEU A 61 -4.63 13.64 -12.54
N HIS A 62 -4.71 13.61 -13.87
CA HIS A 62 -5.87 14.17 -14.60
C HIS A 62 -7.18 13.39 -14.33
N GLN A 63 -7.07 12.14 -13.94
CA GLN A 63 -8.17 11.21 -13.67
C GLN A 63 -8.37 11.01 -12.15
N ARG A 64 -9.62 10.72 -11.74
CA ARG A 64 -9.95 10.48 -10.31
C ARG A 64 -9.08 9.33 -9.78
N LYS A 65 -8.55 9.46 -8.55
CA LYS A 65 -7.75 8.42 -7.86
C LYS A 65 -8.36 7.00 -7.92
N ARG A 66 -9.69 6.91 -7.93
CA ARG A 66 -10.44 5.64 -8.07
C ARG A 66 -10.22 4.93 -9.41
N LEU A 67 -10.11 5.67 -10.51
CA LEU A 67 -9.85 5.11 -11.85
C LEU A 67 -8.42 4.58 -11.96
N ILE A 68 -7.46 5.32 -11.39
CA ILE A 68 -6.06 4.89 -11.33
C ILE A 68 -5.94 3.61 -10.51
N ALA A 69 -6.59 3.56 -9.36
CA ALA A 69 -6.63 2.35 -8.53
C ALA A 69 -7.21 1.15 -9.28
N ALA A 70 -8.29 1.35 -10.04
CA ALA A 70 -8.87 0.30 -10.89
C ALA A 70 -7.90 -0.16 -12.01
N GLN A 71 -7.17 0.77 -12.65
CA GLN A 71 -6.14 0.43 -13.65
C GLN A 71 -4.96 -0.36 -13.05
N LEU A 72 -4.63 -0.09 -11.79
CA LEU A 72 -3.61 -0.80 -11.02
C LEU A 72 -4.09 -2.15 -10.46
N GLY A 73 -5.40 -2.45 -10.54
CA GLY A 73 -6.01 -3.64 -9.95
C GLY A 73 -6.07 -3.61 -8.42
N ILE A 74 -6.05 -2.42 -7.80
CA ILE A 74 -6.09 -2.25 -6.35
C ILE A 74 -7.32 -1.45 -5.89
N ALA A 75 -7.75 -1.66 -4.65
CA ALA A 75 -8.83 -0.86 -4.07
C ALA A 75 -8.40 0.62 -3.95
N PRO A 76 -9.34 1.58 -4.11
CA PRO A 76 -9.03 3.01 -3.99
C PRO A 76 -8.55 3.41 -2.59
N GLU A 77 -8.97 2.67 -1.56
CA GLU A 77 -8.48 2.82 -0.19
C GLU A 77 -7.02 2.40 -0.09
N THR A 78 -6.64 1.25 -0.68
CA THR A 78 -5.25 0.78 -0.76
C THR A 78 -4.38 1.78 -1.49
N PHE A 79 -4.83 2.30 -2.63
CA PHE A 79 -4.11 3.36 -3.36
C PHE A 79 -3.88 4.60 -2.49
N SER A 80 -4.89 5.02 -1.71
CA SER A 80 -4.77 6.17 -0.81
C SER A 80 -3.79 5.90 0.33
N ARG A 81 -3.77 4.67 0.87
CA ARG A 81 -2.79 4.24 1.89
C ARG A 81 -1.36 4.23 1.33
N VAL A 82 -1.17 3.68 0.13
CA VAL A 82 0.11 3.68 -0.57
C VAL A 82 0.63 5.09 -0.82
N LEU A 83 -0.21 5.99 -1.36
CA LEU A 83 0.18 7.39 -1.57
C LEU A 83 0.57 8.08 -0.26
N ARG A 84 -0.16 7.80 0.82
CA ARG A 84 0.18 8.33 2.14
C ARG A 84 1.54 7.79 2.61
N HIS A 85 1.78 6.49 2.46
CA HIS A 85 3.05 5.85 2.85
C HIS A 85 4.23 6.44 2.07
N LEU A 86 4.13 6.52 0.74
CA LEU A 86 5.15 7.15 -0.12
C LEU A 86 5.43 8.61 0.28
N ARG A 87 4.40 9.33 0.73
CA ARG A 87 4.54 10.71 1.22
C ARG A 87 5.21 10.77 2.60
N GLU A 88 4.86 9.86 3.50
CA GLU A 88 5.50 9.73 4.82
C GLU A 88 6.99 9.40 4.68
N HIS A 89 7.37 8.64 3.65
CA HIS A 89 8.77 8.37 3.28
C HIS A 89 9.47 9.48 2.47
N GLY A 90 8.78 10.60 2.18
CA GLY A 90 9.34 11.73 1.44
C GLY A 90 9.58 11.48 -0.06
N LEU A 91 9.09 10.37 -0.61
CA LEU A 91 9.25 10.00 -2.02
C LEU A 91 8.34 10.83 -2.93
N ILE A 92 7.19 11.24 -2.40
CA ILE A 92 6.24 12.12 -3.08
C ILE A 92 5.90 13.32 -2.20
N ALA A 93 5.72 14.47 -2.82
CA ALA A 93 5.33 15.71 -2.19
C ALA A 93 4.11 16.32 -2.90
N GLY A 94 3.27 17.03 -2.15
CA GLY A 94 2.07 17.67 -2.70
C GLY A 94 0.78 16.95 -2.31
N THR A 95 -0.31 17.70 -2.39
CA THR A 95 -1.65 17.26 -1.96
C THR A 95 -2.63 17.58 -3.08
N GLY A 96 -3.36 16.57 -3.58
CA GLY A 96 -4.40 16.78 -4.58
C GLY A 96 -4.16 16.00 -5.88
N ASN A 97 -4.35 16.68 -7.01
CA ASN A 97 -4.16 16.14 -8.36
C ASN A 97 -2.73 16.29 -8.89
N VAL A 98 -1.88 17.06 -8.22
CA VAL A 98 -0.49 17.27 -8.64
C VAL A 98 0.42 16.74 -7.56
N LEU A 99 1.26 15.76 -7.92
CA LEU A 99 2.25 15.14 -7.05
C LEU A 99 3.64 15.48 -7.59
N ALA A 100 4.46 16.13 -6.79
CA ALA A 100 5.88 16.28 -7.05
C ALA A 100 6.63 15.03 -6.59
N LEU A 101 7.61 14.63 -7.38
CA LEU A 101 8.52 13.53 -7.13
C LEU A 101 9.92 14.13 -6.93
N PRO A 102 10.24 14.58 -5.70
CA PRO A 102 11.54 15.18 -5.41
C PRO A 102 12.69 14.19 -5.57
N GLN A 103 12.43 12.89 -5.39
CA GLN A 103 13.44 11.83 -5.41
C GLN A 103 13.04 10.70 -6.38
N PRO A 104 13.16 10.92 -7.69
CA PRO A 104 12.76 9.93 -8.69
C PRO A 104 13.57 8.64 -8.62
N ARG A 105 14.83 8.71 -8.15
CA ARG A 105 15.66 7.52 -7.93
C ARG A 105 15.17 6.65 -6.79
N ALA A 106 14.75 7.26 -5.68
CA ALA A 106 14.23 6.52 -4.54
C ALA A 106 12.88 5.86 -4.88
N LEU A 107 12.04 6.56 -5.66
CA LEU A 107 10.79 6.00 -6.17
C LEU A 107 11.02 4.82 -7.14
N GLN A 108 12.08 4.84 -7.95
CA GLN A 108 12.47 3.71 -8.82
C GLN A 108 12.81 2.45 -8.01
N MET A 109 13.55 2.60 -6.90
CA MET A 109 13.85 1.47 -6.01
C MET A 109 12.58 0.84 -5.43
N VAL A 110 11.58 1.64 -5.05
CA VAL A 110 10.29 1.12 -4.56
C VAL A 110 9.48 0.46 -5.68
N ALA A 111 9.58 0.99 -6.91
CA ALA A 111 8.97 0.40 -8.08
C ALA A 111 9.64 -0.93 -8.51
N GLY A 112 10.84 -1.23 -7.99
CA GLY A 112 11.64 -2.39 -8.38
C GLY A 112 12.19 -2.30 -9.81
N VAL A 113 12.42 -1.08 -10.32
CA VAL A 113 12.95 -0.79 -11.67
C VAL A 113 14.30 -0.11 -11.58
#